data_AF-A0A8K0Y2Q0-F1
#
_entry.id   AF-A0A8K0Y2Q0-F1
#
_cell.length_a   1.000
_cell.length_b   1.000
_cell.length_c   1.000
_cell.angle_alpha   90.00
_cell.angle_beta   90.00
_cell.angle_gamma   90.00
#
_symmetry.space_group_name_H-M   'P 1'
#
loop_
_entity.id
_entity.type
_entity.pdbx_description
1 polymer ?
#
loop_
_entity_poly.entity_id
_entity_poly.type
_entity_poly.pdbx_seq_one_letter_code
_entity_poly.pdbx_strand_id
1 'polypeptide(L)'
;MTLARHDSFRPVGQILAAEVLPRLHLAQKLPLRISCIGTASFDVDARGFDHSTPLGEGQSPEEAMSLATLRVSRCDIRAGSGDTLRFRPRLVVIQDRELGLVLAGEIRGGVILWQQPVASDAEARRVVLEASRLRGMAFNMPDQGPARELRHRASLCEVRLVDTFWREVAAELLALPQAA
;
A
#
# COMPACT_ATOMS: atom_id res chain seq x y z
N MET A 1 -10.39 11.45 -58.69
CA MET A 1 -11.17 11.37 -57.45
C MET A 1 -10.68 10.17 -56.66
N THR A 2 -9.86 10.40 -55.64
CA THR A 2 -9.27 9.35 -54.78
C THR A 2 -10.18 9.16 -53.58
N LEU A 3 -10.88 8.03 -53.52
CA LEU A 3 -11.71 7.65 -52.38
C LEU A 3 -10.81 7.43 -51.16
N ALA A 4 -10.96 8.28 -50.14
CA ALA A 4 -10.34 8.09 -48.85
C ALA A 4 -10.89 6.80 -48.20
N ARG A 5 -10.08 5.73 -48.18
CA ARG A 5 -10.38 4.52 -47.43
C ARG A 5 -10.52 4.89 -45.96
N HIS A 6 -11.73 4.83 -45.45
CA HIS A 6 -11.98 4.80 -44.02
C HIS A 6 -11.64 3.38 -43.54
N ASP A 7 -10.43 3.18 -43.03
CA ASP A 7 -10.07 1.97 -42.30
C ASP A 7 -10.70 2.05 -40.90
N SER A 8 -12.03 1.87 -40.82
CA SER A 8 -12.78 1.91 -39.56
C SER A 8 -12.84 0.55 -38.85
N PHE A 9 -12.19 -0.49 -39.39
CA PHE A 9 -12.25 -1.83 -38.84
C PHE A 9 -11.01 -2.14 -38.01
N ARG A 10 -11.14 -2.07 -36.68
CA ARG A 10 -10.09 -2.52 -35.76
C ARG A 10 -10.06 -4.04 -35.75
N PRO A 11 -8.91 -4.69 -36.03
CA PRO A 11 -8.80 -6.14 -35.93
C PRO A 11 -9.20 -6.61 -34.53
N VAL A 12 -9.92 -7.75 -34.45
CA VAL A 12 -10.34 -8.34 -33.17
C VAL A 12 -9.17 -8.52 -32.21
N GLY A 13 -8.00 -8.94 -32.71
CA GLY A 13 -6.78 -9.06 -31.90
C GLY A 13 -6.36 -7.75 -31.23
N GLN A 14 -6.53 -6.61 -31.91
CA GLN A 14 -6.21 -5.30 -31.35
C GLN A 14 -7.20 -4.87 -30.26
N ILE A 15 -8.49 -5.18 -30.43
CA ILE A 15 -9.52 -4.93 -29.41
C ILE A 15 -9.26 -5.79 -28.17
N LEU A 16 -8.96 -7.08 -28.39
CA LEU A 16 -8.64 -8.00 -27.30
C LEU A 16 -7.42 -7.53 -26.50
N ALA A 17 -6.33 -7.18 -27.18
CA ALA A 17 -5.10 -6.75 -26.54
C ALA A 17 -5.21 -5.41 -25.81
N ALA A 18 -5.90 -4.42 -26.39
CA ALA A 18 -5.95 -3.08 -25.83
C ALA A 18 -7.07 -2.87 -24.80
N GLU A 19 -8.17 -3.61 -24.87
CA GLU A 19 -9.37 -3.31 -24.08
C GLU A 19 -9.82 -4.47 -23.19
N VAL A 20 -9.82 -5.70 -23.71
CA VAL A 20 -10.40 -6.84 -22.99
C VAL A 20 -9.40 -7.44 -22.01
N LEU A 21 -8.20 -7.78 -22.47
CA LEU A 21 -7.18 -8.42 -21.64
C LEU A 21 -6.76 -7.56 -20.44
N PRO A 22 -6.51 -6.24 -20.58
CA PRO A 22 -6.14 -5.40 -19.44
C PRO A 22 -7.24 -5.35 -18.37
N ARG A 23 -8.51 -5.25 -18.78
CA ARG A 23 -9.66 -5.24 -17.86
C ARG A 23 -9.84 -6.57 -17.14
N LEU A 24 -9.67 -7.68 -17.85
CA LEU A 24 -9.72 -9.01 -17.25
C LEU A 24 -8.57 -9.22 -16.27
N HIS A 25 -7.37 -8.75 -16.61
CA HIS A 25 -6.21 -8.84 -15.72
C HIS A 25 -6.41 -7.98 -14.46
N LEU A 26 -6.91 -6.75 -14.60
CA LEU A 26 -7.27 -5.90 -13.47
C LEU A 26 -8.36 -6.55 -12.59
N ALA A 27 -9.40 -7.12 -13.18
CA ALA A 27 -10.47 -7.78 -12.44
C ALA A 27 -9.96 -8.97 -11.60
N GLN A 28 -8.91 -9.67 -12.05
CA GLN A 28 -8.28 -10.75 -11.27
C GLN A 28 -7.55 -10.24 -10.02
N LYS A 29 -7.10 -8.99 -10.04
CA LYS A 29 -6.40 -8.36 -8.91
C LYS A 29 -7.36 -7.82 -7.83
N LEU A 30 -8.66 -7.76 -8.10
CA LEU A 30 -9.68 -7.24 -7.17
C LEU A 30 -10.30 -8.33 -6.28
N PRO A 31 -10.84 -7.97 -5.10
CA PRO A 31 -10.84 -6.63 -4.50
C PRO A 31 -9.49 -6.25 -3.88
N LEU A 32 -9.27 -4.95 -3.71
CA LEU A 32 -8.12 -4.43 -2.98
C LEU A 32 -8.38 -4.51 -1.48
N ARG A 33 -7.47 -5.12 -0.74
CA ARG A 33 -7.51 -5.25 0.72
C ARG A 33 -6.78 -4.10 1.37
N ILE A 34 -7.42 -3.47 2.33
CA ILE A 34 -6.86 -2.35 3.08
C ILE A 34 -6.57 -2.84 4.49
N SER A 35 -5.35 -2.62 4.97
CA SER A 35 -4.94 -2.95 6.32
C SER A 35 -4.17 -1.82 6.97
N CYS A 36 -4.26 -1.72 8.29
CA CYS A 36 -3.44 -0.84 9.08
C CYS A 36 -2.44 -1.65 9.89
N ILE A 37 -1.17 -1.30 9.76
CA ILE A 37 -0.10 -1.86 10.58
C ILE A 37 0.21 -0.86 11.68
N GLY A 38 0.29 -1.36 12.91
CA GLY A 38 0.57 -0.54 14.08
C GLY A 38 1.17 -1.34 15.20
N THR A 39 1.27 -0.70 16.37
CA THR A 39 1.72 -1.35 17.59
C THR A 39 0.53 -1.55 18.51
N ALA A 40 0.28 -2.79 18.89
CA ALA A 40 -0.74 -3.16 19.86
C ALA A 40 -0.09 -3.37 21.24
N SER A 41 -0.73 -2.91 22.32
CA SER A 41 -0.31 -3.19 23.70
C SER A 41 -1.52 -3.36 24.63
N PHE A 42 -1.39 -4.21 25.64
CA PHE A 42 -2.45 -4.44 26.64
C PHE A 42 -2.50 -3.35 27.72
N ASP A 43 -1.42 -2.57 27.86
CA ASP A 43 -1.30 -1.46 28.82
C ASP A 43 -0.25 -0.44 28.31
N VAL A 44 -0.13 0.71 28.99
CA VAL A 44 0.85 1.77 28.74
C VAL A 44 2.28 1.28 28.99
N ASP A 45 2.46 0.41 29.99
CA ASP A 45 3.76 -0.15 30.38
C ASP A 45 4.02 -1.54 29.78
N ALA A 46 3.03 -2.11 29.09
CA ALA A 46 3.15 -3.42 28.46
C ALA A 46 4.02 -3.33 27.20
N ARG A 47 4.89 -4.34 27.02
CA ARG A 47 5.65 -4.49 25.78
C ARG A 47 4.67 -4.66 24.61
N GLY A 48 4.59 -3.64 23.77
CA GLY A 48 3.77 -3.73 22.57
C GLY A 48 4.28 -4.78 21.58
N PHE A 49 3.47 -5.14 20.60
CA PHE A 49 3.84 -6.01 19.47
C PHE A 49 3.30 -5.41 18.17
N ASP A 50 3.91 -5.79 17.05
CA ASP A 50 3.44 -5.32 15.74
C ASP A 50 2.19 -6.10 15.38
N HIS A 51 1.16 -5.39 14.91
CA HIS A 51 -0.14 -5.96 14.61
C HIS A 51 -0.71 -5.34 13.33
N SER A 52 -1.38 -6.17 12.54
CA SER A 52 -2.09 -5.75 11.33
C SER A 52 -3.59 -5.93 11.52
N THR A 53 -4.35 -4.88 11.26
CA THR A 53 -5.81 -4.84 11.40
C THR A 53 -6.44 -4.57 10.03
N PRO A 54 -7.40 -5.39 9.56
CA PRO A 54 -8.11 -5.12 8.33
C PRO A 54 -8.99 -3.87 8.48
N LEU A 55 -8.98 -3.00 7.47
CA LEU A 55 -9.78 -1.78 7.41
C LEU A 55 -10.98 -1.90 6.46
N GLY A 56 -10.96 -2.89 5.56
CA GLY A 56 -11.99 -3.13 4.57
C GLY A 56 -11.41 -3.49 3.21
N GLU A 57 -12.25 -3.43 2.19
CA GLU A 57 -11.89 -3.73 0.81
C GLU A 57 -12.42 -2.63 -0.13
N GLY A 58 -11.77 -2.43 -1.27
CA GLY A 58 -12.18 -1.50 -2.34
C GLY A 58 -12.13 -2.13 -3.72
N GLN A 59 -12.92 -1.63 -4.67
CA GLN A 59 -12.97 -2.10 -6.06
C GLN A 59 -12.07 -1.30 -7.00
N SER A 60 -11.47 -0.21 -6.53
CA SER A 60 -10.45 0.54 -7.25
C SER A 60 -9.39 1.13 -6.30
N PRO A 61 -8.21 1.52 -6.82
CA PRO A 61 -7.18 2.21 -6.04
C PRO A 61 -7.69 3.50 -5.38
N GLU A 62 -8.49 4.31 -6.08
CA GLU A 62 -9.08 5.55 -5.59
C GLU A 62 -10.05 5.30 -4.43
N GLU A 63 -10.93 4.30 -4.58
CA GLU A 63 -11.87 3.90 -3.55
C GLU A 63 -11.13 3.40 -2.31
N ALA A 64 -10.11 2.55 -2.52
CA ALA A 64 -9.31 2.00 -1.43
C ALA A 64 -8.53 3.10 -0.67
N MET A 65 -7.95 4.07 -1.39
CA MET A 65 -7.27 5.23 -0.82
C MET A 65 -8.23 6.13 -0.05
N SER A 66 -9.43 6.36 -0.58
CA SER A 66 -10.48 7.15 0.08
C SER A 66 -10.98 6.48 1.36
N LEU A 67 -11.25 5.18 1.30
CA LEU A 67 -11.66 4.39 2.47
C LEU A 67 -10.57 4.39 3.55
N ALA A 68 -9.30 4.17 3.18
CA ALA A 68 -8.18 4.26 4.09
C ALA A 68 -8.11 5.63 4.80
N THR A 69 -8.21 6.72 4.03
CA THR A 69 -8.17 8.09 4.54
C THR A 69 -9.34 8.36 5.50
N LEU A 70 -10.54 7.88 5.17
CA LEU A 70 -11.70 7.98 6.05
C LEU A 70 -11.49 7.22 7.37
N ARG A 71 -10.94 6.01 7.33
CA ARG A 71 -10.68 5.20 8.53
C ARG A 71 -9.62 5.86 9.43
N VAL A 72 -8.57 6.41 8.85
CA VAL A 72 -7.50 7.08 9.63
C VAL A 72 -7.98 8.40 10.24
N SER A 73 -8.72 9.22 9.49
CA SER A 73 -9.25 10.50 9.99
C SER A 73 -10.28 10.34 11.10
N ARG A 74 -11.02 9.23 11.14
CA ARG A 74 -11.96 8.90 12.23
C ARG A 74 -11.30 8.39 13.51
N CYS A 75 -10.00 8.08 13.48
CA CYS A 75 -9.25 7.56 14.63
C CYS A 75 -9.88 6.30 15.28
N ASP A 76 -10.58 5.47 14.51
CA ASP A 76 -11.39 4.36 15.03
C ASP A 76 -10.83 2.98 14.61
N ILE A 77 -9.52 2.90 14.40
CA ILE A 77 -8.81 1.66 14.08
C ILE A 77 -8.49 0.90 15.38
N ARG A 78 -9.03 -0.31 15.50
CA ARG A 78 -8.92 -1.15 16.71
C ARG A 78 -8.26 -2.48 16.38
N ALA A 79 -7.32 -2.93 17.23
CA ALA A 79 -6.64 -4.22 17.06
C ALA A 79 -7.49 -5.45 17.48
N GLY A 80 -8.77 -5.26 17.78
CA GLY A 80 -9.68 -6.32 18.20
C GLY A 80 -11.05 -5.79 18.63
N SER A 81 -11.93 -6.69 19.04
CA SER A 81 -13.29 -6.38 19.49
C SER A 81 -13.39 -5.89 20.94
N GLY A 82 -12.30 -5.99 21.73
CA GLY A 82 -12.26 -5.58 23.14
C GLY A 82 -11.51 -4.26 23.37
N ASP A 83 -11.89 -3.52 24.40
CA ASP A 83 -11.31 -2.22 24.79
C ASP A 83 -9.94 -2.32 25.49
N THR A 84 -9.45 -3.54 25.76
CA THR A 84 -8.21 -3.77 26.51
C THR A 84 -6.96 -3.63 25.65
N LEU A 85 -7.06 -3.72 24.33
CA LEU A 85 -5.91 -3.66 23.44
C LEU A 85 -5.79 -2.27 22.82
N ARG A 86 -4.85 -1.47 23.33
CA ARG A 86 -4.51 -0.18 22.73
C ARG A 86 -3.79 -0.43 21.43
N PHE A 87 -4.23 0.25 20.37
CA PHE A 87 -3.59 0.19 19.06
C PHE A 87 -3.09 1.56 18.68
N ARG A 88 -1.81 1.65 18.32
CA ARG A 88 -1.20 2.84 17.73
C ARG A 88 -0.99 2.58 16.24
N PRO A 89 -1.85 3.11 15.36
CA PRO A 89 -1.67 3.06 13.91
C PRO A 89 -0.32 3.65 13.50
N ARG A 90 0.36 3.03 12.53
CA ARG A 90 1.65 3.53 12.00
C ARG A 90 1.69 3.58 10.48
N LEU A 91 1.14 2.57 9.80
CA LEU A 91 1.13 2.48 8.35
C LEU A 91 -0.27 2.05 7.87
N VAL A 92 -0.62 2.47 6.67
CA VAL A 92 -1.69 1.85 5.89
C VAL A 92 -1.06 1.13 4.71
N VAL A 93 -1.58 -0.06 4.41
CA VAL A 93 -1.17 -0.88 3.27
C VAL A 93 -2.41 -1.30 2.49
N ILE A 94 -2.39 -1.04 1.19
CA ILE A 94 -3.38 -1.49 0.21
C ILE A 94 -2.71 -2.57 -0.65
N GLN A 95 -3.30 -3.76 -0.65
CA GLN A 95 -2.82 -4.90 -1.42
C GLN A 95 -3.89 -5.41 -2.36
N ASP A 96 -3.48 -5.97 -3.49
CA ASP A 96 -4.38 -6.71 -4.36
C ASP A 96 -4.72 -8.10 -3.78
N ARG A 97 -5.58 -8.83 -4.49
CA ARG A 97 -5.99 -10.18 -4.12
C ARG A 97 -4.83 -11.18 -3.99
N GLU A 98 -3.75 -10.97 -4.73
CA GLU A 98 -2.54 -11.79 -4.75
C GLU A 98 -1.48 -11.29 -3.75
N LEU A 99 -1.83 -10.33 -2.89
CA LEU A 99 -0.96 -9.67 -1.91
C LEU A 99 0.10 -8.76 -2.54
N GLY A 100 -0.01 -8.44 -3.83
CA GLY A 100 0.78 -7.43 -4.51
C GLY A 100 0.53 -6.06 -3.88
N LEU A 101 1.59 -5.33 -3.54
CA LEU A 101 1.47 -4.00 -2.94
C LEU A 101 0.95 -3.02 -3.99
N VAL A 102 -0.20 -2.40 -3.73
CA VAL A 102 -0.78 -1.36 -4.59
C VAL A 102 -0.30 0.02 -4.16
N LEU A 103 -0.46 0.32 -2.87
CA LEU A 103 -0.12 1.62 -2.30
C LEU A 103 0.06 1.47 -0.79
N ALA A 104 0.97 2.24 -0.21
CA ALA A 104 1.11 2.31 1.24
C ALA A 104 1.61 3.69 1.70
N GLY A 105 1.32 4.01 2.96
CA GLY A 105 1.59 5.32 3.53
C GLY A 105 1.80 5.28 5.02
N GLU A 106 2.51 6.29 5.54
CA GLU A 106 2.72 6.48 6.97
C GLU A 106 1.57 7.27 7.58
N ILE A 107 1.11 6.87 8.76
CA ILE A 107 0.10 7.61 9.50
C ILE A 107 0.79 8.62 10.41
N ARG A 108 0.56 9.91 10.18
CA ARG A 108 1.02 11.00 11.03
C ARG A 108 -0.11 11.98 11.29
N GLY A 109 -0.39 12.31 12.55
CA GLY A 109 -1.38 13.34 12.90
C GLY A 109 -2.80 13.09 12.36
N GLY A 110 -3.21 11.83 12.20
CA GLY A 110 -4.54 11.49 11.66
C GLY A 110 -4.66 11.61 10.13
N VAL A 111 -3.55 11.81 9.42
CA VAL A 111 -3.48 11.76 7.95
C VAL A 111 -2.53 10.66 7.49
N ILE A 112 -2.72 10.23 6.24
CA ILE A 112 -1.84 9.24 5.59
C ILE A 112 -0.88 9.99 4.67
N LEU A 113 0.41 9.91 4.97
CA LEU A 113 1.48 10.34 4.10
C LEU A 113 1.82 9.21 3.14
N TRP A 114 1.11 9.18 2.01
CA TRP A 114 1.32 8.20 0.95
C TRP A 114 2.73 8.27 0.38
N GLN A 115 3.34 7.11 0.15
CA GLN A 115 4.71 7.02 -0.32
C GLN A 115 4.77 6.84 -1.82
N GLN A 116 5.60 7.66 -2.48
CA GLN A 116 5.84 7.54 -3.91
C GLN A 116 6.49 6.17 -4.22
N PRO A 117 5.92 5.42 -5.18
CA PRO A 117 6.53 4.19 -5.67
C PRO A 117 7.97 4.41 -6.12
N VAL A 118 8.79 3.37 -6.04
CA VAL A 118 10.12 3.39 -6.68
C VAL A 118 9.99 3.59 -8.19
N ALA A 119 10.81 4.47 -8.76
CA ALA A 119 10.76 4.79 -10.19
C ALA A 119 11.55 3.80 -11.07
N SER A 120 12.38 2.95 -10.46
CA SER A 120 13.24 2.01 -11.19
C SER A 120 13.66 0.81 -10.34
N ASP A 121 14.11 -0.25 -11.01
CA ASP A 121 14.67 -1.43 -10.35
C ASP A 121 15.95 -1.12 -9.56
N ALA A 122 16.75 -0.17 -10.02
CA ALA A 122 17.93 0.29 -9.30
C ALA A 122 17.54 0.92 -7.95
N GLU A 123 16.45 1.69 -7.94
CA GLU A 123 15.92 2.25 -6.70
C GLU A 123 15.30 1.18 -5.81
N ALA A 124 14.52 0.24 -6.35
CA ALA A 124 14.00 -0.91 -5.61
C ALA A 124 15.13 -1.68 -4.88
N ARG A 125 16.24 -1.94 -5.57
CA ARG A 125 17.41 -2.61 -4.96
C ARG A 125 17.98 -1.81 -3.78
N ARG A 126 18.10 -0.49 -3.89
CA ARG A 126 18.55 0.36 -2.78
C ARG A 126 17.60 0.31 -1.59
N VAL A 127 16.30 0.35 -1.86
CA VAL A 127 15.26 0.24 -0.82
C VAL A 127 15.35 -1.11 -0.09
N VAL A 128 15.48 -2.22 -0.83
CA VAL A 128 15.64 -3.56 -0.25
C VAL A 128 16.91 -3.67 0.59
N LEU A 129 18.04 -3.13 0.10
CA LEU A 129 19.30 -3.12 0.85
C LEU A 129 19.17 -2.35 2.17
N GLU A 130 18.57 -1.16 2.13
CA GLU A 130 18.39 -0.34 3.33
C GLU A 130 17.43 -0.97 4.33
N ALA A 131 16.29 -1.49 3.87
CA ALA A 131 15.34 -2.19 4.73
C ALA A 131 15.97 -3.44 5.37
N SER A 132 16.73 -4.21 4.60
CA SER A 132 17.46 -5.39 5.10
C SER A 132 18.51 -5.01 6.15
N ARG A 133 19.25 -3.92 5.92
CA ARG A 133 20.22 -3.39 6.88
C ARG A 133 19.54 -3.00 8.20
N LEU A 134 18.42 -2.28 8.13
CA LEU A 134 17.64 -1.88 9.31
C LEU A 134 17.09 -3.09 10.07
N ARG A 135 16.58 -4.11 9.38
CA ARG A 135 16.16 -5.38 9.99
C ARG A 135 17.32 -6.12 10.65
N GLY A 136 18.49 -6.15 10.02
CA GLY A 136 19.71 -6.73 10.58
C GLY A 136 20.17 -6.01 11.85
N MET A 137 20.11 -4.68 11.88
CA MET A 137 20.36 -3.91 13.10
C MET A 137 19.33 -4.23 14.19
N ALA A 138 18.05 -4.30 13.84
CA ALA A 138 16.97 -4.61 14.77
C ALA A 138 17.16 -5.97 15.45
N PHE A 139 17.61 -6.97 14.68
CA PHE A 139 17.88 -8.32 15.18
C PHE A 139 18.96 -8.34 16.26
N ASN A 140 19.96 -7.46 16.15
CA ASN A 140 21.07 -7.38 17.10
C ASN A 140 20.76 -6.49 18.33
N MET A 141 19.58 -5.88 18.40
CA MET A 141 19.22 -5.02 19.53
C MET A 141 18.79 -5.86 20.75
N PRO A 142 19.31 -5.59 21.96
CA PRO A 142 18.91 -6.29 23.18
C PRO A 142 17.52 -5.87 23.67
N ASP A 143 17.13 -4.62 23.39
CA ASP A 143 15.84 -4.06 23.79
C ASP A 143 14.84 -4.02 22.63
N GLN A 144 13.59 -4.38 22.95
CA GLN A 144 12.47 -4.50 22.02
C GLN A 144 11.97 -3.15 21.52
N GLY A 145 12.10 -2.08 22.30
CA GLY A 145 11.69 -0.73 21.89
C GLY A 145 12.49 -0.25 20.66
N PRO A 146 13.81 -0.10 20.76
CA PRO A 146 14.67 0.26 19.65
C PRO A 146 14.63 -0.74 18.48
N ALA A 147 14.55 -2.05 18.76
CA ALA A 147 14.40 -3.08 17.71
C ALA A 147 13.14 -2.85 16.87
N ARG A 148 12.03 -2.47 17.50
CA ARG A 148 10.77 -2.17 16.82
C ARG A 148 10.86 -0.91 15.99
N GLU A 149 11.53 0.13 16.48
CA GLU A 149 11.70 1.35 15.71
C GLU A 149 12.52 1.11 14.43
N LEU A 150 13.57 0.29 14.52
CA LEU A 150 14.34 -0.13 13.35
C LEU A 150 13.50 -0.96 12.36
N ARG A 151 12.66 -1.89 12.86
CA ARG A 151 11.72 -2.65 12.01
C ARG A 151 10.71 -1.75 11.33
N HIS A 152 10.16 -0.78 12.04
CA HIS A 152 9.23 0.18 11.45
C HIS A 152 9.89 1.03 10.37
N ARG A 153 11.11 1.52 10.61
CA ARG A 153 11.87 2.24 9.59
C ARG A 153 12.14 1.37 8.36
N ALA A 154 12.41 0.08 8.55
CA ALA A 154 12.53 -0.85 7.42
C ALA A 154 11.22 -0.95 6.64
N SER A 155 10.08 -1.09 7.33
CA SER A 155 8.76 -1.09 6.68
C SER A 155 8.49 0.22 5.94
N LEU A 156 8.88 1.38 6.49
CA LEU A 156 8.77 2.68 5.81
C LEU A 156 9.61 2.78 4.53
N CYS A 157 10.71 2.02 4.42
CA CYS A 157 11.41 1.88 3.15
C CYS A 157 10.60 0.99 2.18
N GLU A 158 10.12 -0.16 2.67
CA GLU A 158 9.47 -1.20 1.86
C GLU A 158 8.10 -0.80 1.31
N VAL A 159 7.38 0.13 1.95
CA VAL A 159 6.09 0.66 1.43
C VAL A 159 6.20 1.32 0.06
N ARG A 160 7.43 1.63 -0.40
CA ARG A 160 7.71 2.16 -1.75
C ARG A 160 7.83 1.07 -2.81
N LEU A 161 7.97 -0.20 -2.41
CA LEU A 161 8.13 -1.36 -3.29
C LEU A 161 6.78 -1.82 -3.85
N VAL A 162 6.04 -0.89 -4.46
CA VAL A 162 4.79 -1.17 -5.15
C VAL A 162 5.03 -2.21 -6.25
N ASP A 163 4.12 -3.18 -6.33
CA ASP A 163 4.15 -4.23 -7.33
C ASP A 163 4.20 -3.62 -8.74
N THR A 164 4.96 -4.25 -9.63
CA THR A 164 5.20 -3.71 -10.98
C THR A 164 3.89 -3.48 -11.74
N PHE A 165 2.85 -4.31 -11.52
CA PHE A 165 1.54 -4.12 -12.14
C PHE A 165 0.86 -2.81 -11.71
N TRP A 166 1.05 -2.37 -10.47
CA TRP A 166 0.37 -1.22 -9.89
C TRP A 166 1.18 0.07 -9.91
N ARG A 167 2.47 0.00 -10.23
CA ARG A 167 3.42 1.11 -10.06
C ARG A 167 3.03 2.38 -10.82
N GLU A 168 2.59 2.25 -12.06
CA GLU A 168 2.13 3.37 -12.90
C GLU A 168 0.84 3.98 -12.32
N VAL A 169 -0.16 3.14 -12.05
CA VAL A 169 -1.43 3.55 -11.45
C VAL A 169 -1.23 4.26 -10.11
N ALA A 170 -0.35 3.75 -9.25
CA ALA A 170 -0.03 4.36 -7.96
C ALA A 170 0.68 5.71 -8.13
N ALA A 171 1.62 5.83 -9.08
CA ALA A 171 2.29 7.10 -9.35
C ALA A 171 1.31 8.15 -9.89
N GLU A 172 0.42 7.77 -10.80
CA GLU A 172 -0.64 8.64 -11.33
C GLU A 172 -1.60 9.08 -10.22
N LEU A 173 -2.07 8.14 -9.39
CA LEU A 173 -2.97 8.42 -8.28
C LEU A 173 -2.39 9.45 -7.31
N LEU A 174 -1.09 9.35 -7.01
CA LEU A 174 -0.40 10.31 -6.13
C LEU A 174 0.00 11.63 -6.81
N ALA A 175 -0.07 11.71 -8.14
CA ALA A 175 0.12 12.96 -8.86
C ALA A 175 -1.17 13.82 -8.88
N LEU A 176 -2.32 13.23 -8.56
CA LEU A 176 -3.58 13.96 -8.51
C LEU A 176 -3.64 14.89 -7.28
N PRO A 177 -4.29 16.07 -7.38
CA PRO A 177 -4.39 17.04 -6.30
C PRO A 177 -5.07 16.53 -5.01
N GLN A 178 -5.72 15.37 -5.05
CA GLN A 178 -6.45 14.77 -3.93
C GLN A 178 -5.54 14.00 -2.94
N ALA A 179 -4.23 13.92 -3.21
CA ALA A 179 -3.27 13.20 -2.38
C ALA A 179 -2.65 14.03 -1.24
N ALA A 180 -3.08 15.29 -1.04
CA ALA A 180 -2.53 16.24 -0.07
C ALA A 180 -3.50 16.55 1.09
#